data_AF-A0A392MYH1-F1
#
_entry.id   AF-A0A392MYH1-F1
#
_cell.length_a   1.000
_cell.length_b   1.000
_cell.length_c   1.000
_cell.angle_alpha   90.00
_cell.angle_beta   90.00
_cell.angle_gamma   90.00
#
_symmetry.space_group_name_H-M   'P 1'
#
loop_
_entity.id
_entity.type
_entity.pdbx_description
1 polymer ?
#
loop_
_entity_poly.entity_id
_entity_poly.type
_entity_poly.pdbx_seq_one_letter_code
_entity_poly.pdbx_strand_id
1 'polypeptide(L)'
;MKSYSYKLQLLLILLLITLNTITTLPLNFGVLKNSPIFGKYEKWIAKRVAKKAARETVKSILNNTINKIENPEEQSSLPKEEIDGLYLIKEYLSDFGYLQQPGPFDNFTNNETTSAIEIYQQNFNLQAEGNLNDETIQQILIPRCGVPDINFEYNLSGTNTISWPKGNKWFPKGKTNLTYGFAPWNKTPPNVIKVFRNAFMRWSTTTKVLNFTEVTSYDDANIKIGLYISNDTVQPAVLGYTFISMQLNSSVKSGELLFDAFKYWALPTDDNTTLSWQDGKFDLETVAMHQIG
;
A
#
# COMPACT_ATOMS: atom_id res chain seq x y z
N MET A 1 46.73 -6.08 -1.74
CA MET A 1 45.83 -4.93 -1.45
C MET A 1 45.41 -4.26 -2.76
N LYS A 2 44.30 -4.66 -3.40
CA LYS A 2 43.70 -3.95 -4.57
C LYS A 2 42.29 -4.44 -4.96
N SER A 3 41.51 -5.01 -4.03
CA SER A 3 40.17 -5.56 -4.34
C SER A 3 38.99 -4.66 -3.90
N TYR A 4 39.25 -3.64 -3.06
CA TYR A 4 38.19 -2.73 -2.57
C TYR A 4 37.86 -1.57 -3.53
N SER A 5 38.57 -1.42 -4.65
CA SER A 5 38.41 -0.29 -5.58
C SER A 5 37.20 -0.41 -6.51
N TYR A 6 36.85 -1.63 -6.95
CA TYR A 6 35.79 -1.83 -7.94
C TYR A 6 34.39 -1.76 -7.34
N LYS A 7 34.20 -2.26 -6.11
CA LYS A 7 32.91 -2.14 -5.41
C LYS A 7 32.58 -0.68 -5.07
N LEU A 8 33.57 0.12 -4.71
CA LEU A 8 33.38 1.55 -4.41
C LEU A 8 33.13 2.37 -5.69
N GLN A 9 33.80 2.04 -6.80
CA GLN A 9 33.52 2.65 -8.10
C GLN A 9 32.14 2.28 -8.65
N LEU A 10 31.70 1.03 -8.51
CA LEU A 10 30.36 0.60 -8.92
C LEU A 10 29.27 1.28 -8.07
N LEU A 11 29.51 1.44 -6.76
CA LEU A 11 28.61 2.18 -5.87
C LEU A 11 28.55 3.67 -6.25
N LEU A 12 29.67 4.29 -6.61
CA LEU A 12 29.72 5.69 -7.07
C LEU A 12 28.99 5.88 -8.41
N ILE A 13 29.15 4.93 -9.34
CA ILE A 13 28.46 4.95 -10.63
C ILE A 13 26.94 4.79 -10.44
N LEU A 14 26.51 3.89 -9.57
CA LEU A 14 25.09 3.74 -9.18
C LEU A 14 24.56 5.00 -8.47
N LEU A 15 25.37 5.66 -7.63
CA LEU A 15 25.03 6.93 -6.99
C LEU A 15 24.89 8.06 -8.02
N LEU A 16 25.77 8.13 -9.03
CA LEU A 16 25.74 9.14 -10.08
C LEU A 16 24.57 8.93 -11.06
N ILE A 17 24.23 7.68 -11.37
CA ILE A 17 23.05 7.34 -12.17
C ILE A 17 21.76 7.73 -11.43
N THR A 18 21.70 7.50 -10.12
CA THR A 18 20.53 7.90 -9.31
C THR A 18 20.43 9.42 -9.11
N LEU A 19 21.54 10.14 -8.98
CA LEU A 19 21.52 11.62 -8.94
C LEU A 19 21.07 12.22 -10.29
N ASN A 20 21.45 11.65 -11.44
CA ASN A 20 21.01 12.16 -12.74
C ASN A 20 19.51 11.93 -13.01
N THR A 21 18.90 10.88 -12.46
CA THR A 21 17.44 10.66 -12.55
C THR A 21 16.61 11.63 -11.70
N ILE A 22 17.23 12.36 -10.75
CA ILE A 22 16.55 13.40 -9.95
C ILE A 22 16.30 14.66 -10.79
N THR A 23 17.08 14.89 -11.86
CA THR A 23 16.95 16.07 -12.72
C THR A 23 15.80 15.99 -13.74
N THR A 24 15.16 14.83 -13.88
CA THR A 24 14.07 14.59 -14.85
C THR A 24 12.70 14.43 -14.21
N LEU A 25 12.48 14.90 -12.97
CA LEU A 25 11.13 15.06 -12.42
C LEU A 25 10.46 16.28 -13.09
N PRO A 26 9.48 16.12 -14.00
CA PRO A 26 8.81 17.26 -14.61
C PRO A 26 7.62 17.63 -13.72
N LEU A 27 7.89 18.11 -12.51
CA LEU A 27 6.99 18.99 -11.79
C LEU A 27 7.84 20.13 -11.25
N ASN A 28 7.57 21.33 -11.72
CA ASN A 28 8.29 22.55 -11.38
C ASN A 28 8.13 22.84 -9.87
N PHE A 29 9.04 22.30 -9.05
CA PHE A 29 9.09 22.43 -7.58
C PHE A 29 9.55 23.82 -7.10
N GLY A 30 9.54 24.84 -7.96
CA GLY A 30 9.99 26.21 -7.64
C GLY A 30 9.29 26.84 -6.43
N VAL A 31 8.15 26.30 -6.00
CA VAL A 31 7.38 26.81 -4.86
C VAL A 31 7.81 26.23 -3.50
N LEU A 32 8.64 25.17 -3.46
CA LEU A 32 9.00 24.49 -2.20
C LEU A 32 10.42 24.78 -1.68
N LYS A 33 11.25 25.52 -2.44
CA LYS A 33 12.65 25.81 -2.06
C LYS A 33 12.78 26.73 -0.83
N ASN A 34 11.74 27.46 -0.48
CA ASN A 34 11.72 28.40 0.66
C ASN A 34 10.91 27.88 1.86
N SER A 35 10.51 26.60 1.88
CA SER A 35 9.78 26.01 3.01
C SER A 35 10.75 25.45 4.06
N PRO A 36 10.61 25.76 5.36
CA PRO A 36 11.45 25.23 6.44
C PRO A 36 11.33 23.69 6.61
N ILE A 37 10.50 23.03 5.81
CA ILE A 37 10.29 21.59 5.75
C ILE A 37 11.36 20.89 4.86
N PHE A 38 12.02 21.62 3.95
CA PHE A 38 12.93 21.03 2.95
C PHE A 38 14.15 20.31 3.57
N GLY A 39 14.68 20.81 4.69
CA GLY A 39 15.80 20.15 5.41
C GLY A 39 15.45 18.81 6.06
N LYS A 40 14.16 18.54 6.35
CA LYS A 40 13.68 17.20 6.77
C LYS A 40 13.59 16.24 5.59
N TYR A 41 13.37 16.75 4.37
CA TYR A 41 13.25 15.97 3.15
C TYR A 41 14.59 15.38 2.67
N GLU A 42 15.73 16.08 2.81
CA GLU A 42 17.05 15.54 2.42
C GLU A 42 17.49 14.33 3.27
N LYS A 43 17.36 14.44 4.61
CA LYS A 43 17.59 13.31 5.53
C LYS A 43 16.62 12.14 5.24
N TRP A 44 15.42 12.42 4.75
CA TRP A 44 14.42 11.43 4.37
C TRP A 44 14.75 10.75 3.02
N ILE A 45 15.24 11.49 2.02
CA ILE A 45 15.74 10.93 0.75
C ILE A 45 16.95 10.01 0.98
N ALA A 46 17.87 10.40 1.87
CA ALA A 46 19.01 9.55 2.24
C ALA A 46 18.54 8.22 2.91
N LYS A 47 17.51 8.27 3.77
CA LYS A 47 16.85 7.06 4.30
C LYS A 47 16.17 6.24 3.19
N ARG A 48 15.69 6.87 2.12
CA ARG A 48 15.03 6.20 0.98
C ARG A 48 16.02 5.47 0.06
N VAL A 49 17.21 6.03 -0.17
CA VAL A 49 18.31 5.32 -0.87
C VAL A 49 18.72 4.08 -0.08
N ALA A 50 18.83 4.20 1.25
CA ALA A 50 19.06 3.06 2.13
C ALA A 50 17.90 2.03 2.11
N LYS A 51 16.64 2.47 1.96
CA LYS A 51 15.46 1.58 1.87
C LYS A 51 15.28 0.91 0.50
N LYS A 52 15.69 1.56 -0.61
CA LYS A 52 15.79 0.91 -1.93
C LYS A 52 16.84 -0.19 -1.87
N ALA A 53 17.99 0.08 -1.23
CA ALA A 53 18.98 -0.95 -0.94
C ALA A 53 18.40 -2.08 -0.08
N ALA A 54 17.56 -1.78 0.94
CA ALA A 54 16.88 -2.82 1.71
C ALA A 54 15.90 -3.67 0.88
N ARG A 55 15.17 -3.09 -0.09
CA ARG A 55 14.33 -3.88 -1.03
C ARG A 55 15.17 -4.77 -1.93
N GLU A 56 16.31 -4.29 -2.43
CA GLU A 56 17.25 -5.11 -3.19
C GLU A 56 17.90 -6.19 -2.30
N THR A 57 18.11 -5.90 -1.01
CA THR A 57 18.57 -6.88 -0.02
C THR A 57 17.50 -7.94 0.24
N VAL A 58 16.23 -7.57 0.44
CA VAL A 58 15.11 -8.53 0.57
C VAL A 58 14.99 -9.36 -0.70
N LYS A 59 15.05 -8.74 -1.88
CA LYS A 59 15.05 -9.45 -3.17
C LYS A 59 16.25 -10.38 -3.33
N SER A 60 17.43 -9.99 -2.84
CA SER A 60 18.63 -10.81 -2.84
C SER A 60 18.57 -11.96 -1.83
N ILE A 61 18.02 -11.73 -0.64
CA ILE A 61 17.78 -12.77 0.37
C ILE A 61 16.79 -13.78 -0.20
N LEU A 62 15.69 -13.29 -0.78
CA LEU A 62 14.67 -14.10 -1.41
C LEU A 62 15.24 -14.97 -2.54
N ASN A 63 16.03 -14.40 -3.45
CA ASN A 63 16.69 -15.14 -4.52
C ASN A 63 17.67 -16.21 -3.98
N ASN A 64 18.36 -15.94 -2.87
CA ASN A 64 19.25 -16.92 -2.25
C ASN A 64 18.47 -18.07 -1.58
N THR A 65 17.31 -17.81 -1.01
CA THR A 65 16.40 -18.83 -0.46
C THR A 65 15.85 -19.71 -1.59
N ILE A 66 15.45 -19.13 -2.73
CA ILE A 66 14.93 -19.85 -3.90
C ILE A 66 15.99 -20.84 -4.44
N ASN A 67 17.24 -20.40 -4.59
CA ASN A 67 18.35 -21.27 -5.01
C ASN A 67 18.63 -22.44 -4.05
N LYS A 68 18.22 -22.32 -2.78
CA LYS A 68 18.39 -23.37 -1.76
C LYS A 68 17.27 -24.42 -1.82
N ILE A 69 16.09 -24.05 -2.33
CA ILE A 69 14.94 -24.95 -2.51
C ILE A 69 15.12 -25.82 -3.77
N GLU A 70 15.79 -25.31 -4.81
CA GLU A 70 16.08 -26.07 -6.04
C GLU A 70 17.09 -27.23 -5.84
N ASN A 71 17.73 -27.36 -4.67
CA ASN A 71 18.59 -28.48 -4.30
C ASN A 71 18.19 -29.07 -2.94
N PRO A 72 17.20 -29.97 -2.88
CA PRO A 72 16.73 -30.52 -1.62
C PRO A 72 17.60 -31.72 -1.21
N GLU A 73 18.41 -31.55 -0.16
CA GLU A 73 18.81 -32.70 0.66
C GLU A 73 17.66 -33.02 1.64
N GLU A 74 17.24 -34.27 1.58
CA GLU A 74 16.07 -34.83 2.26
C GLU A 74 16.33 -35.03 3.76
N GLN A 75 15.47 -34.46 4.64
CA GLN A 75 15.37 -35.00 6.00
C GLN A 75 14.02 -34.78 6.69
N SER A 76 13.49 -35.90 7.19
CA SER A 76 12.21 -36.08 7.89
C SER A 76 12.20 -35.52 9.32
N SER A 77 10.98 -35.29 9.82
CA SER A 77 10.55 -34.65 11.07
C SER A 77 10.69 -33.13 11.05
N LEU A 78 9.66 -32.43 10.52
CA LEU A 78 9.60 -30.98 10.29
C LEU A 78 10.35 -30.20 11.39
N PRO A 79 11.63 -29.87 11.16
CA PRO A 79 12.31 -28.89 11.97
C PRO A 79 11.64 -27.56 11.65
N LYS A 80 11.55 -26.67 12.63
CA LYS A 80 11.24 -25.27 12.34
C LYS A 80 12.25 -24.77 11.31
N GLU A 81 11.83 -24.60 10.07
CA GLU A 81 12.69 -24.08 9.01
C GLU A 81 12.85 -22.59 9.24
N GLU A 82 14.08 -22.12 9.35
CA GLU A 82 14.36 -20.69 9.43
C GLU A 82 14.49 -20.13 8.01
N ILE A 83 13.58 -19.23 7.64
CA ILE A 83 13.60 -18.50 6.37
C ILE A 83 13.85 -17.03 6.70
N ASP A 84 14.99 -16.50 6.28
CA ASP A 84 15.33 -15.10 6.51
C ASP A 84 14.31 -14.16 5.83
N GLY A 85 13.77 -13.22 6.61
CA GLY A 85 12.73 -12.29 6.17
C GLY A 85 11.29 -12.84 6.27
N LEU A 86 11.08 -14.08 6.71
CA LEU A 86 9.73 -14.64 6.87
C LEU A 86 8.87 -13.83 7.85
N TYR A 87 9.48 -13.15 8.84
CA TYR A 87 8.74 -12.26 9.74
C TYR A 87 7.95 -11.17 8.99
N LEU A 88 8.46 -10.66 7.86
CA LEU A 88 7.77 -9.66 7.02
C LEU A 88 6.56 -10.26 6.30
N ILE A 89 6.67 -11.52 5.87
CA ILE A 89 5.57 -12.23 5.22
C ILE A 89 4.48 -12.55 6.25
N LYS A 90 4.86 -12.96 7.46
CA LYS A 90 3.91 -13.15 8.57
C LYS A 90 3.18 -11.86 8.93
N GLU A 91 3.90 -10.74 8.97
CA GLU A 91 3.31 -9.41 9.18
C GLU A 91 2.31 -9.08 8.06
N TYR A 92 2.69 -9.25 6.79
CA TYR A 92 1.79 -9.07 5.66
C TYR A 92 0.55 -9.99 5.75
N LEU A 93 0.72 -11.29 6.03
CA LEU A 93 -0.39 -12.24 6.17
C LEU A 93 -1.29 -11.85 7.35
N SER A 94 -0.74 -11.28 8.42
CA SER A 94 -1.51 -10.78 9.55
C SER A 94 -2.31 -9.53 9.20
N ASP A 95 -1.66 -8.56 8.53
CA ASP A 95 -2.29 -7.32 8.07
C ASP A 95 -3.50 -7.59 7.14
N PHE A 96 -3.42 -8.63 6.32
CA PHE A 96 -4.50 -9.04 5.43
C PHE A 96 -5.45 -10.11 6.00
N GLY A 97 -5.26 -10.50 7.26
CA GLY A 97 -6.20 -11.35 8.03
C GLY A 97 -6.02 -12.87 7.88
N TYR A 98 -4.99 -13.30 7.18
CA TYR A 98 -4.64 -14.73 7.02
C TYR A 98 -3.97 -15.30 8.27
N LEU A 99 -3.21 -14.49 9.01
CA LEU A 99 -2.53 -14.91 10.24
C LEU A 99 -3.08 -14.17 11.46
N GLN A 100 -3.78 -14.90 12.33
CA GLN A 100 -4.46 -14.34 13.51
C GLN A 100 -3.55 -14.06 14.70
N GLN A 101 -2.31 -14.55 14.66
CA GLN A 101 -1.36 -14.31 15.74
C GLN A 101 -0.86 -12.87 15.68
N PRO A 102 -0.95 -12.09 16.77
CA PRO A 102 -0.35 -10.77 16.81
C PRO A 102 1.18 -10.91 16.86
N GLY A 103 1.87 -9.95 16.24
CA GLY A 103 3.33 -9.87 16.31
C GLY A 103 3.86 -9.60 17.73
N PRO A 104 5.19 -9.58 17.92
CA PRO A 104 6.22 -9.60 16.87
C PRO A 104 6.41 -11.00 16.25
N PHE A 105 6.77 -11.03 14.97
CA PHE A 105 6.98 -12.26 14.20
C PHE A 105 8.46 -12.64 14.12
N ASP A 106 8.72 -13.95 14.03
CA ASP A 106 10.06 -14.52 13.83
C ASP A 106 10.25 -15.08 12.41
N ASN A 107 11.47 -15.58 12.13
CA ASN A 107 11.83 -16.18 10.84
C ASN A 107 11.49 -17.68 10.73
N PHE A 108 10.81 -18.27 11.71
CA PHE A 108 10.63 -19.73 11.76
C PHE A 108 9.28 -20.16 11.20
N THR A 109 9.25 -21.20 10.37
CA THR A 109 7.98 -21.80 9.96
C THR A 109 7.31 -22.51 11.14
N ASN A 110 5.98 -22.46 11.16
CA ASN A 110 5.12 -23.22 12.06
C ASN A 110 3.82 -23.58 11.33
N ASN A 111 3.01 -24.45 11.93
CA ASN A 111 1.76 -24.91 11.31
C ASN A 111 0.82 -23.75 10.97
N GLU A 112 0.74 -22.73 11.83
CA GLU A 112 -0.10 -21.55 11.61
C GLU A 112 0.37 -20.73 10.41
N THR A 113 1.68 -20.61 10.21
CA THR A 113 2.27 -19.92 9.05
C THR A 113 1.99 -20.69 7.76
N THR A 114 2.18 -22.01 7.77
CA THR A 114 1.89 -22.88 6.63
C THR A 114 0.41 -22.79 6.24
N SER A 115 -0.50 -22.89 7.22
CA SER A 115 -1.94 -22.75 6.98
C SER A 115 -2.31 -21.35 6.48
N ALA A 116 -1.71 -20.28 7.01
CA ALA A 116 -1.96 -18.92 6.52
C ALA A 116 -1.51 -18.73 5.06
N ILE A 117 -0.35 -19.28 4.68
CA ILE A 117 0.14 -19.27 3.30
C ILE A 117 -0.80 -20.06 2.39
N GLU A 118 -1.25 -21.23 2.81
CA GLU A 118 -2.18 -22.07 2.05
C GLU A 118 -3.50 -21.34 1.78
N ILE A 119 -4.09 -20.70 2.79
CA ILE A 119 -5.32 -19.91 2.64
C ILE A 119 -5.08 -18.70 1.72
N TYR A 120 -3.91 -18.04 1.83
CA TYR A 120 -3.54 -16.96 0.92
C TYR A 120 -3.47 -17.43 -0.53
N GLN A 121 -2.78 -18.55 -0.78
CA GLN A 121 -2.69 -19.17 -2.11
C GLN A 121 -4.09 -19.48 -2.67
N GLN A 122 -4.97 -20.10 -1.88
CA GLN A 122 -6.35 -20.38 -2.28
C GLN A 122 -7.12 -19.11 -2.65
N ASN A 123 -7.00 -18.05 -1.84
CA ASN A 123 -7.71 -16.79 -2.08
C ASN A 123 -7.29 -16.10 -3.39
N PHE A 124 -6.04 -16.29 -3.81
CA PHE A 124 -5.50 -15.77 -5.07
C PHE A 124 -5.48 -16.80 -6.21
N ASN A 125 -6.13 -17.96 -6.03
CA ASN A 125 -6.20 -19.06 -6.99
C ASN A 125 -4.83 -19.62 -7.44
N LEU A 126 -3.85 -19.62 -6.52
CA LEU A 126 -2.55 -20.27 -6.69
C LEU A 126 -2.62 -21.74 -6.26
N GLN A 127 -1.59 -22.53 -6.55
CA GLN A 127 -1.46 -23.87 -5.98
C GLN A 127 -1.28 -23.78 -4.45
N ALA A 128 -2.21 -24.39 -3.71
CA ALA A 128 -2.30 -24.31 -2.25
C ALA A 128 -1.43 -25.36 -1.57
N GLU A 129 -0.12 -25.14 -1.60
CA GLU A 129 0.89 -26.07 -1.07
C GLU A 129 1.33 -25.70 0.37
N GLY A 130 0.99 -24.49 0.85
CA GLY A 130 1.32 -24.01 2.19
C GLY A 130 2.79 -23.65 2.40
N ASN A 131 3.63 -23.78 1.37
CA ASN A 131 5.01 -23.34 1.33
C ASN A 131 5.13 -21.98 0.61
N LEU A 132 6.20 -21.26 0.94
CA LEU A 132 6.50 -19.96 0.34
C LEU A 132 7.25 -20.16 -0.99
N ASN A 133 6.50 -20.37 -2.07
CA ASN A 133 7.05 -20.51 -3.42
C ASN A 133 7.11 -19.18 -4.19
N ASP A 134 7.76 -19.19 -5.35
CA ASP A 134 7.97 -17.99 -6.18
C ASP A 134 6.67 -17.32 -6.58
N GLU A 135 5.66 -18.10 -6.96
CA GLU A 135 4.37 -17.59 -7.39
C GLU A 135 3.67 -16.84 -6.24
N THR A 136 3.66 -17.41 -5.03
CA THR A 136 3.16 -16.75 -3.82
C THR A 136 3.89 -15.44 -3.56
N ILE A 137 5.22 -15.42 -3.66
CA ILE A 137 5.98 -14.18 -3.41
C ILE A 137 5.70 -13.13 -4.48
N GLN A 138 5.70 -13.51 -5.76
CA GLN A 138 5.38 -12.55 -6.83
C GLN A 138 3.99 -11.95 -6.59
N GLN A 139 3.03 -12.75 -6.17
CA GLN A 139 1.68 -12.28 -5.84
C GLN A 139 1.67 -11.30 -4.65
N ILE A 140 2.42 -11.59 -3.57
CA ILE A 140 2.56 -10.68 -2.39
C ILE A 140 3.17 -9.33 -2.78
N LEU A 141 4.06 -9.31 -3.78
CA LEU A 141 4.71 -8.09 -4.25
C LEU A 141 3.81 -7.21 -5.14
N ILE A 142 2.70 -7.74 -5.64
CA ILE A 142 1.77 -6.96 -6.48
C ILE A 142 1.12 -5.85 -5.65
N PRO A 143 1.19 -4.59 -6.11
CA PRO A 143 0.57 -3.49 -5.40
C PRO A 143 -0.95 -3.63 -5.30
N ARG A 144 -1.49 -3.32 -4.12
CA ARG A 144 -2.86 -3.66 -3.74
C ARG A 144 -3.50 -2.65 -2.80
N CYS A 145 -4.78 -2.87 -2.51
CA CYS A 145 -5.50 -2.21 -1.43
C CYS A 145 -4.99 -2.70 -0.07
N GLY A 146 -4.99 -1.82 0.93
CA GLY A 146 -4.63 -2.13 2.32
C GLY A 146 -5.80 -2.60 3.19
N VAL A 147 -6.99 -2.82 2.62
CA VAL A 147 -8.11 -3.45 3.34
C VAL A 147 -7.82 -4.96 3.45
N PRO A 148 -8.03 -5.59 4.63
CA PRO A 148 -7.82 -7.02 4.80
C PRO A 148 -8.70 -7.86 3.86
N ASP A 149 -8.19 -9.03 3.47
CA ASP A 149 -8.90 -9.94 2.56
C ASP A 149 -9.96 -10.75 3.29
N ILE A 150 -9.60 -11.25 4.49
CA ILE A 150 -10.44 -12.17 5.28
C ILE A 150 -10.35 -11.87 6.77
N ASN A 151 -11.24 -12.50 7.55
CA ASN A 151 -11.19 -12.53 9.01
C ASN A 151 -11.08 -11.15 9.70
N PHE A 152 -11.80 -10.16 9.19
CA PHE A 152 -11.87 -8.84 9.79
C PHE A 152 -13.27 -8.56 10.35
N GLU A 153 -13.32 -7.92 11.52
CA GLU A 153 -14.57 -7.57 12.16
C GLU A 153 -15.04 -6.16 11.80
N TYR A 154 -16.36 -6.03 11.72
CA TYR A 154 -17.05 -4.78 11.43
C TYR A 154 -17.64 -4.22 12.72
N ASN A 155 -16.78 -3.66 13.58
CA ASN A 155 -17.22 -3.20 14.89
C ASN A 155 -16.85 -1.73 15.11
N LEU A 156 -17.85 -0.86 15.19
CA LEU A 156 -17.69 0.49 15.70
C LEU A 156 -18.38 0.57 17.06
N SER A 157 -17.64 1.04 18.06
CA SER A 157 -18.13 1.24 19.42
C SER A 157 -17.58 2.54 20.00
N GLY A 158 -18.08 2.97 21.17
CA GLY A 158 -17.56 4.18 21.82
C GLY A 158 -16.05 4.14 22.11
N THR A 159 -15.46 2.94 22.18
CA THR A 159 -14.02 2.72 22.37
C THR A 159 -13.28 2.32 21.09
N ASN A 160 -13.97 1.72 20.10
CA ASN A 160 -13.41 1.41 18.79
C ASN A 160 -13.97 2.35 17.72
N THR A 161 -13.17 3.35 17.34
CA THR A 161 -13.57 4.42 16.42
C THR A 161 -13.21 4.14 14.96
N ILE A 162 -12.59 3.00 14.66
CA ILE A 162 -12.19 2.61 13.31
C ILE A 162 -12.74 1.22 12.99
N SER A 163 -13.27 1.05 11.78
CA SER A 163 -13.74 -0.23 11.26
C SER A 163 -13.51 -0.32 9.76
N TRP A 164 -13.36 -1.53 9.22
CA TRP A 164 -13.32 -1.76 7.78
C TRP A 164 -14.68 -1.51 7.11
N PRO A 165 -14.70 -1.15 5.81
CA PRO A 165 -15.93 -0.82 5.08
C PRO A 165 -16.79 -2.06 4.81
N LYS A 166 -18.11 -1.93 4.93
CA LYS A 166 -19.11 -3.00 4.70
C LYS A 166 -20.26 -2.47 3.84
N GLY A 167 -19.92 -2.03 2.63
CA GLY A 167 -20.83 -1.29 1.76
C GLY A 167 -21.44 -0.07 2.47
N ASN A 168 -22.69 0.27 2.11
CA ASN A 168 -23.37 1.46 2.61
C ASN A 168 -23.97 1.32 4.04
N LYS A 169 -23.75 0.19 4.73
CA LYS A 169 -24.34 -0.08 6.06
C LYS A 169 -23.88 0.90 7.15
N TRP A 170 -22.78 1.61 6.88
CA TRP A 170 -22.19 2.57 7.80
C TRP A 170 -22.82 3.97 7.72
N PHE A 171 -23.52 4.27 6.63
CA PHE A 171 -24.29 5.50 6.49
C PHE A 171 -25.71 5.31 7.06
N PRO A 172 -26.41 6.40 7.42
CA PRO A 172 -27.80 6.33 7.85
C PRO A 172 -28.66 5.51 6.87
N LYS A 173 -29.52 4.63 7.41
CA LYS A 173 -30.37 3.76 6.61
C LYS A 173 -31.21 4.58 5.63
N GLY A 174 -31.18 4.21 4.36
CA GLY A 174 -31.92 4.90 3.30
C GLY A 174 -31.25 6.17 2.77
N LYS A 175 -30.06 6.54 3.27
CA LYS A 175 -29.29 7.65 2.71
C LYS A 175 -28.74 7.27 1.34
N THR A 176 -29.19 7.98 0.31
CA THR A 176 -28.81 7.77 -1.09
C THR A 176 -27.90 8.87 -1.62
N ASN A 177 -27.97 10.09 -1.08
CA ASN A 177 -27.02 11.15 -1.39
C ASN A 177 -25.90 11.18 -0.35
N LEU A 178 -24.68 10.86 -0.77
CA LEU A 178 -23.47 10.91 0.04
C LEU A 178 -22.61 12.10 -0.37
N THR A 179 -22.11 12.84 0.61
CA THR A 179 -21.19 13.94 0.34
C THR A 179 -19.74 13.47 0.39
N TYR A 180 -18.86 14.05 -0.42
CA TYR A 180 -17.43 13.82 -0.32
C TYR A 180 -16.63 15.12 -0.31
N GLY A 181 -15.45 15.11 0.32
CA GLY A 181 -14.57 16.26 0.41
C GLY A 181 -13.10 15.87 0.44
N PHE A 182 -12.24 16.81 0.05
CA PHE A 182 -10.78 16.63 0.04
C PHE A 182 -10.15 17.30 1.24
N ALA A 183 -9.21 16.61 1.88
CA ALA A 183 -8.44 17.13 2.99
C ALA A 183 -7.72 18.44 2.59
N PRO A 184 -8.06 19.60 3.22
CA PRO A 184 -7.54 20.90 2.79
C PRO A 184 -6.01 21.01 2.85
N TRP A 185 -5.38 20.32 3.80
CA TRP A 185 -3.93 20.32 3.97
C TRP A 185 -3.17 19.61 2.84
N ASN A 186 -3.82 18.72 2.07
CA ASN A 186 -3.20 18.08 0.91
C ASN A 186 -3.08 19.03 -0.29
N LYS A 187 -3.87 20.12 -0.34
CA LYS A 187 -3.92 21.07 -1.47
C LYS A 187 -4.04 20.36 -2.83
N THR A 188 -4.96 19.38 -2.90
CA THR A 188 -5.14 18.50 -4.06
C THR A 188 -5.37 19.32 -5.34
N PRO A 189 -4.57 19.11 -6.39
CA PRO A 189 -4.71 19.85 -7.65
C PRO A 189 -6.06 19.60 -8.36
N PRO A 190 -6.59 20.58 -9.12
CA PRO A 190 -7.89 20.44 -9.80
C PRO A 190 -7.98 19.26 -10.79
N ASN A 191 -6.90 18.93 -11.49
CA ASN A 191 -6.84 17.77 -12.39
C ASN A 191 -6.94 16.44 -11.63
N VAL A 192 -6.35 16.35 -10.44
CA VAL A 192 -6.49 15.20 -9.54
C VAL A 192 -7.92 15.11 -9.00
N ILE A 193 -8.49 16.23 -8.52
CA ILE A 193 -9.90 16.30 -8.08
C ILE A 193 -10.85 15.81 -9.18
N LYS A 194 -10.59 16.18 -10.44
CA LYS A 194 -11.40 15.74 -11.59
C LYS A 194 -11.43 14.21 -11.73
N VAL A 195 -10.33 13.50 -11.44
CA VAL A 195 -10.30 12.03 -11.46
C VAL A 195 -11.29 11.44 -10.45
N PHE A 196 -11.29 11.94 -9.22
CA PHE A 196 -12.24 11.50 -8.19
C PHE A 196 -13.69 11.85 -8.55
N ARG A 197 -13.95 13.04 -9.09
CA ARG A 197 -15.28 13.42 -9.60
C ARG A 197 -15.79 12.41 -10.64
N ASN A 198 -14.93 12.03 -11.59
CA ASN A 198 -15.26 11.03 -12.60
C ASN A 198 -15.54 9.66 -11.96
N ALA A 199 -14.71 9.23 -11.00
CA ALA A 199 -14.89 7.97 -10.31
C ALA A 199 -16.23 7.89 -9.55
N PHE A 200 -16.57 8.93 -8.77
CA PHE A 200 -17.89 9.02 -8.11
C PHE A 200 -19.05 9.04 -9.10
N MET A 201 -18.91 9.75 -10.22
CA MET A 201 -19.92 9.78 -11.28
C MET A 201 -20.15 8.39 -11.88
N ARG A 202 -19.09 7.60 -12.10
CA ARG A 202 -19.21 6.21 -12.59
C ARG A 202 -19.95 5.33 -11.57
N TRP A 203 -19.62 5.44 -10.29
CA TRP A 203 -20.34 4.71 -9.24
C TRP A 203 -21.81 5.11 -9.14
N SER A 204 -22.12 6.41 -9.21
CA SER A 204 -23.51 6.89 -9.22
C SER A 204 -24.28 6.33 -10.41
N THR A 205 -23.69 6.40 -11.61
CA THR A 205 -24.29 5.88 -12.85
C THR A 205 -24.53 4.37 -12.78
N THR A 206 -23.58 3.63 -12.22
CA THR A 206 -23.63 2.17 -12.14
C THR A 206 -24.64 1.69 -11.09
N THR A 207 -24.61 2.27 -9.89
CA THR A 207 -25.51 1.87 -8.79
C THR A 207 -26.94 2.34 -9.02
N LYS A 208 -27.15 3.45 -9.72
CA LYS A 208 -28.45 4.13 -9.99
C LYS A 208 -29.22 4.57 -8.74
N VAL A 209 -28.74 4.20 -7.55
CA VAL A 209 -29.37 4.48 -6.25
C VAL A 209 -28.55 5.49 -5.46
N LEU A 210 -27.23 5.49 -5.61
CA LEU A 210 -26.35 6.43 -4.90
C LEU A 210 -26.05 7.65 -5.76
N ASN A 211 -26.08 8.81 -5.13
CA ASN A 211 -25.63 10.09 -5.67
C ASN A 211 -24.48 10.61 -4.80
N PHE A 212 -23.50 11.25 -5.43
CA PHE A 212 -22.33 11.77 -4.74
C PHE A 212 -22.18 13.26 -5.01
N THR A 213 -22.12 14.05 -3.94
CA THR A 213 -22.00 15.51 -4.02
C THR A 213 -20.69 15.98 -3.39
N GLU A 214 -19.84 16.67 -4.14
CA GLU A 214 -18.65 17.29 -3.58
C GLU A 214 -19.04 18.47 -2.67
N VAL A 215 -18.43 18.57 -1.49
CA VAL A 215 -18.64 19.66 -0.53
C VAL A 215 -17.32 20.33 -0.18
N THR A 216 -17.40 21.61 0.20
CA THR A 216 -16.25 22.40 0.63
C THR A 216 -15.85 22.12 2.09
N SER A 217 -16.83 21.80 2.95
CA SER A 217 -16.56 21.38 4.33
C SER A 217 -16.10 19.93 4.35
N TYR A 218 -14.78 19.73 4.44
CA TYR A 218 -14.19 18.40 4.58
C TYR A 218 -14.67 17.68 5.83
N ASP A 219 -14.80 18.39 6.96
CA ASP A 219 -15.12 17.79 8.25
C ASP A 219 -16.53 17.20 8.30
N ASP A 220 -17.47 17.80 7.55
CA ASP A 220 -18.87 17.38 7.45
C ASP A 220 -19.15 16.39 6.31
N ALA A 221 -18.15 16.08 5.49
CA ALA A 221 -18.31 15.15 4.37
C ALA A 221 -18.58 13.73 4.86
N ASN A 222 -19.46 12.99 4.18
CA ASN A 222 -19.69 11.58 4.48
C ASN A 222 -18.51 10.71 4.05
N ILE A 223 -17.79 11.11 3.01
CA ILE A 223 -16.60 10.46 2.49
C ILE A 223 -15.47 11.49 2.45
N LYS A 224 -14.34 11.16 3.05
CA LYS A 224 -13.20 12.03 3.24
C LYS A 224 -12.01 11.47 2.48
N ILE A 225 -11.39 12.31 1.64
CA ILE A 225 -10.33 11.89 0.74
C ILE A 225 -9.05 12.61 1.11
N GLY A 226 -8.00 11.83 1.36
CA GLY A 226 -6.70 12.35 1.76
C GLY A 226 -5.53 11.64 1.09
N LEU A 227 -4.42 12.36 0.97
CA LEU A 227 -3.12 11.77 0.72
C LEU A 227 -2.39 11.64 2.06
N TYR A 228 -1.85 10.45 2.34
CA TYR A 228 -1.09 10.20 3.56
C TYR A 228 0.35 9.84 3.24
N ILE A 229 1.21 10.10 4.20
CA ILE A 229 2.61 9.68 4.18
C ILE A 229 2.66 8.41 5.00
N SER A 230 2.80 7.25 4.36
CA SER A 230 3.02 6.02 5.11
C SER A 230 4.42 6.04 5.74
N ASN A 231 4.48 5.88 7.06
CA ASN A 231 5.73 5.59 7.76
C ASN A 231 6.07 4.11 7.70
N ASP A 232 5.14 3.29 7.23
CA ASP A 232 5.24 1.85 7.28
C ASP A 232 6.23 1.33 6.24
N THR A 233 7.27 0.66 6.72
CA THR A 233 8.34 0.12 5.89
C THR A 233 7.96 -1.18 5.21
N VAL A 234 6.95 -1.88 5.72
CA VAL A 234 6.65 -3.27 5.38
C VAL A 234 5.58 -3.40 4.30
N GLN A 235 4.80 -2.34 4.07
CA GLN A 235 3.72 -2.36 3.09
C GLN A 235 3.98 -1.50 1.84
N PRO A 236 5.13 -1.63 1.14
CA PRO A 236 5.37 -0.89 -0.08
C PRO A 236 4.43 -1.29 -1.21
N ALA A 237 3.72 -2.42 -1.09
CA ALA A 237 2.69 -2.84 -2.03
C ALA A 237 1.37 -2.08 -1.84
N VAL A 238 1.08 -1.51 -0.67
CA VAL A 238 -0.21 -0.83 -0.45
C VAL A 238 -0.24 0.51 -1.19
N LEU A 239 -1.33 0.72 -1.93
CA LEU A 239 -1.60 1.94 -2.71
C LEU A 239 -2.52 2.91 -1.97
N GLY A 240 -3.36 2.39 -1.09
CA GLY A 240 -4.27 3.16 -0.26
C GLY A 240 -5.05 2.27 0.70
N TYR A 241 -5.69 2.93 1.67
CA TYR A 241 -6.58 2.31 2.65
C TYR A 241 -7.96 2.94 2.54
N THR A 242 -8.97 2.10 2.77
CA THR A 242 -10.34 2.55 2.99
C THR A 242 -10.83 2.02 4.32
N PHE A 243 -11.37 2.90 5.16
CA PHE A 243 -11.97 2.50 6.43
C PHE A 243 -13.09 3.46 6.82
N ILE A 244 -13.84 3.10 7.84
CA ILE A 244 -14.89 3.91 8.43
C ILE A 244 -14.36 4.45 9.75
N SER A 245 -14.36 5.78 9.89
CA SER A 245 -14.05 6.47 11.12
C SER A 245 -15.35 6.88 11.83
N MET A 246 -15.33 6.90 13.16
CA MET A 246 -16.37 7.48 13.99
C MET A 246 -15.75 8.55 14.88
N GLN A 247 -16.36 9.73 14.91
CA GLN A 247 -15.90 10.79 15.80
C GLN A 247 -16.04 10.36 17.26
N LEU A 248 -15.01 10.64 18.07
CA LEU A 248 -14.99 10.26 19.48
C LEU A 248 -16.23 10.81 20.22
N ASN A 249 -16.89 9.95 21.00
CA ASN A 249 -18.13 10.26 21.73
C ASN A 249 -19.29 10.77 20.85
N SER A 250 -19.31 10.38 19.56
CA SER A 250 -20.36 10.72 18.60
C SER A 250 -20.85 9.47 17.86
N SER A 251 -22.02 9.56 17.22
CA SER A 251 -22.52 8.54 16.30
C SER A 251 -22.25 8.88 14.83
N VAL A 252 -21.61 10.03 14.57
CA VAL A 252 -21.26 10.48 13.23
C VAL A 252 -20.09 9.66 12.69
N LYS A 253 -20.34 9.03 11.54
CA LYS A 253 -19.40 8.16 10.84
C LYS A 253 -19.01 8.79 9.51
N SER A 254 -17.76 8.61 9.11
CA SER A 254 -17.24 9.01 7.81
C SER A 254 -16.53 7.82 7.15
N GLY A 255 -16.64 7.69 5.84
CA GLY A 255 -15.72 6.87 5.06
C GLY A 255 -14.43 7.64 4.83
N GLU A 256 -13.30 7.01 5.04
CA GLU A 256 -11.97 7.59 4.86
C GLU A 256 -11.29 6.86 3.71
N LEU A 257 -10.93 7.61 2.65
CA LEU A 257 -10.17 7.12 1.51
C LEU A 257 -8.77 7.75 1.56
N LEU A 258 -7.78 6.96 1.90
CA LEU A 258 -6.40 7.41 2.06
C LEU A 258 -5.53 6.81 0.95
N PHE A 259 -4.82 7.67 0.21
CA PHE A 259 -3.92 7.27 -0.87
C PHE A 259 -2.47 7.60 -0.50
N ASP A 260 -1.54 6.70 -0.83
CA ASP A 260 -0.14 6.91 -0.50
C ASP A 260 0.45 8.06 -1.35
N ALA A 261 0.89 9.12 -0.66
CA ALA A 261 1.46 10.33 -1.26
C ALA A 261 2.83 10.10 -1.92
N PHE A 262 3.50 8.97 -1.68
CA PHE A 262 4.79 8.64 -2.30
C PHE A 262 4.69 7.86 -3.61
N LYS A 263 3.48 7.43 -3.97
CA LYS A 263 3.22 6.77 -5.25
C LYS A 263 3.17 7.80 -6.36
N TYR A 264 3.65 7.41 -7.54
CA TYR A 264 3.40 8.21 -8.72
C TYR A 264 1.99 7.89 -9.23
N TRP A 265 1.12 8.91 -9.19
CA TRP A 265 -0.26 8.82 -9.65
C TRP A 265 -0.34 9.35 -11.07
N ALA A 266 -0.42 8.45 -12.04
CA ALA A 266 -0.71 8.78 -13.42
C ALA A 266 -2.17 9.21 -13.54
N LEU A 267 -2.41 10.32 -14.23
CA LEU A 267 -3.75 10.84 -14.48
C LEU A 267 -4.22 10.44 -15.88
N PRO A 268 -5.53 10.27 -16.09
CA PRO A 268 -6.09 9.97 -17.42
C PRO A 268 -5.76 11.02 -18.49
N THR A 269 -5.37 12.23 -18.08
CA THR A 269 -4.98 13.34 -18.96
C THR A 269 -3.50 13.37 -19.30
N ASP A 270 -2.68 12.48 -18.71
CA ASP A 270 -1.24 12.49 -18.91
C ASP A 270 -0.88 11.74 -20.21
N ASP A 271 -0.77 12.49 -21.31
CA ASP A 271 -0.35 11.94 -22.59
C ASP A 271 1.03 11.27 -22.48
N ASN A 272 1.19 10.10 -23.10
CA ASN A 272 2.43 9.30 -23.13
C ASN A 272 2.91 8.71 -21.80
N THR A 273 2.07 8.65 -20.76
CA THR A 273 2.45 7.93 -19.53
C THR A 273 2.36 6.42 -19.73
N THR A 274 3.52 5.75 -19.80
CA THR A 274 3.57 4.28 -19.71
C THR A 274 3.35 3.88 -18.26
N LEU A 275 2.23 3.21 -17.98
CA LEU A 275 1.94 2.61 -16.68
C LEU A 275 2.89 1.43 -16.45
N SER A 276 3.51 1.39 -15.27
CA SER A 276 4.29 0.25 -14.80
C SER A 276 4.30 0.29 -13.28
N TRP A 277 3.70 -0.73 -12.67
CA TRP A 277 3.68 -0.86 -11.23
C TRP A 277 5.08 -1.17 -10.67
N GLN A 278 5.94 -1.82 -11.46
CA GLN A 278 7.36 -2.06 -11.13
C GLN A 278 8.14 -0.74 -11.03
N ASP A 279 7.80 0.23 -11.88
CA ASP A 279 8.35 1.60 -11.83
C ASP A 279 7.63 2.49 -10.80
N GLY A 280 6.63 1.96 -10.09
CA GLY A 280 5.84 2.68 -9.10
C GLY A 280 4.87 3.72 -9.69
N LYS A 281 4.45 3.54 -10.94
CA LYS A 281 3.48 4.38 -11.65
C LYS A 281 2.11 3.71 -11.69
N PHE A 282 1.13 4.31 -11.04
CA PHE A 282 -0.20 3.75 -10.84
C PHE A 282 -1.26 4.66 -11.45
N ASP A 283 -2.21 4.07 -12.16
CA ASP A 283 -3.37 4.81 -12.66
C ASP A 283 -4.27 5.22 -11.50
N LEU A 284 -4.43 6.54 -11.30
CA LEU A 284 -5.18 7.06 -10.16
C LEU A 284 -6.67 6.74 -10.26
N GLU A 285 -7.27 6.77 -11.46
CA GLU A 285 -8.70 6.52 -11.62
C GLU A 285 -9.05 5.08 -11.22
N THR A 286 -8.22 4.11 -11.61
CA THR A 286 -8.37 2.69 -11.24
C THR A 286 -8.31 2.51 -9.73
N VAL A 287 -7.31 3.09 -9.06
CA VAL A 287 -7.22 2.96 -7.59
C VAL A 287 -8.36 3.71 -6.91
N ALA A 288 -8.72 4.90 -7.38
CA ALA A 288 -9.86 5.65 -6.83
C ALA A 288 -11.18 4.90 -6.98
N MET A 289 -11.44 4.32 -8.16
CA MET A 289 -12.60 3.47 -8.40
C MET A 289 -12.66 2.30 -7.42
N HIS A 290 -11.52 1.62 -7.19
CA HIS A 290 -11.43 0.51 -6.24
C HIS A 290 -11.67 0.96 -4.80
N GLN A 291 -11.04 2.04 -4.33
CA GLN A 291 -11.20 2.50 -2.94
C GLN A 291 -12.61 3.02 -2.64
N ILE A 292 -13.32 3.58 -3.64
CA ILE A 292 -14.70 4.05 -3.47
C ILE A 292 -15.71 2.91 -3.37
N GLY A 293 -15.46 1.79 -4.06
CA GLY A 293 -16.36 0.62 -4.10
C GLY A 293 -16.43 -0.12 -2.78
#